data_AF-A0A9W4UKX5-F1
#
_entry.id   AF-A0A9W4UKX5-F1
#
_cell.length_a   1.000
_cell.length_b   1.000
_cell.length_c   1.000
_cell.angle_alpha   90.00
_cell.angle_beta   90.00
_cell.angle_gamma   90.00
#
_symmetry.space_group_name_H-M   'P 1'
#
loop_
_entity.id
_entity.type
_entity.pdbx_description
1 polymer ?
#
loop_
_entity_poly.entity_id
_entity_poly.type
_entity_poly.pdbx_seq_one_letter_code
_entity_poly.pdbx_strand_id
1 'polypeptide(L)'
;MERNLAFIRGKSFGTWTRQLENPTFIRLTDHQLHRHPKMSESNENHKDFVRPLSSPLLPCTRAKSTTNHSCQTQNKPCPNNRKPPKTHNLLYHLQTIHLFTRSDLKTIVAPSTFFALICAFSTPTLQLSHSPLPTLHIVSRVPKTAFWVWCNLLPFAIDNQRQPSSIEEDKLNKPWRPMPSARISILQATHLMVVLYALAFTISTVITGGSAQCVMLMGLGYWYNEFHGADRDCVVRNFINACGYTCFLSGALEVMLERSVFAFPVLVYEWLFVIGLVVFSTVHAQDMGDQEGDGLRGRWTVPLVVGDVGARYSIAGFVLVWSCVCVGFWELHVYSLVVSMSLGGVVGERFLGYRTRVGDRVSFRVYNVWVAFIFSLPLWKT
;
A
#
# COMPACT_ATOMS: atom_id res chain seq x y z
N MET A 1 -57.32 -19.98 -4.19
CA MET A 1 -57.16 -18.52 -4.38
C MET A 1 -55.66 -18.27 -4.61
N GLU A 2 -55.04 -18.85 -5.64
CA GLU A 2 -55.18 -18.57 -7.09
C GLU A 2 -54.95 -17.09 -7.45
N ARG A 3 -54.07 -16.88 -8.45
CA ARG A 3 -53.62 -15.64 -9.13
C ARG A 3 -52.44 -14.94 -8.42
N ASN A 4 -51.26 -14.69 -9.00
CA ASN A 4 -50.75 -14.73 -10.38
C ASN A 4 -49.21 -14.94 -10.36
N LEU A 5 -48.73 -16.03 -10.97
CA LEU A 5 -47.34 -16.25 -11.36
C LEU A 5 -47.36 -16.50 -12.88
N ALA A 6 -47.16 -15.47 -13.71
CA ALA A 6 -46.87 -15.61 -15.14
C ALA A 6 -46.62 -14.25 -15.83
N PHE A 7 -45.36 -13.83 -15.93
CA PHE A 7 -44.78 -12.92 -16.94
C PHE A 7 -43.28 -12.83 -16.59
N ILE A 8 -42.25 -13.22 -17.34
CA ILE A 8 -42.04 -13.62 -18.73
C ILE A 8 -40.85 -14.60 -18.70
N ARG A 9 -41.03 -15.82 -19.23
CA ARG A 9 -39.94 -16.67 -19.75
C ARG A 9 -40.15 -16.76 -21.25
N GLY A 10 -39.12 -16.46 -22.03
CA GLY A 10 -39.02 -16.89 -23.42
C GLY A 10 -38.79 -15.78 -24.45
N LYS A 11 -37.53 -15.56 -24.81
CA LYS A 11 -37.10 -15.62 -26.21
C LYS A 11 -35.75 -16.34 -26.29
N SER A 12 -35.77 -17.47 -26.99
CA SER A 12 -34.63 -18.24 -27.51
C SER A 12 -34.36 -17.81 -28.96
N PHE A 13 -33.23 -18.27 -29.51
CA PHE A 13 -32.62 -18.15 -30.85
C PHE A 13 -31.34 -17.28 -30.85
N GLY A 14 -30.16 -17.77 -31.25
CA GLY A 14 -29.82 -19.05 -31.85
C GLY A 14 -28.29 -19.26 -31.95
N THR A 15 -27.95 -20.54 -32.09
CA THR A 15 -26.66 -21.17 -32.39
C THR A 15 -25.90 -20.58 -33.58
N TRP A 16 -24.59 -20.39 -33.44
CA TRP A 16 -23.60 -20.63 -34.50
C TRP A 16 -22.32 -21.26 -33.95
N THR A 17 -21.80 -22.17 -34.75
CA THR A 17 -20.81 -23.25 -34.57
C THR A 17 -19.35 -22.76 -34.45
N ARG A 18 -18.53 -23.40 -33.58
CA ARG A 18 -17.47 -24.37 -33.94
C ARG A 18 -16.85 -24.19 -35.33
N GLN A 19 -15.59 -23.76 -35.38
CA GLN A 19 -14.51 -24.27 -36.24
C GLN A 19 -13.32 -23.31 -36.15
N LEU A 20 -12.18 -23.74 -35.60
CA LEU A 20 -10.85 -23.29 -36.00
C LEU A 20 -9.81 -24.25 -35.40
N GLU A 21 -9.60 -25.37 -36.08
CA GLU A 21 -8.35 -26.12 -36.04
C GLU A 21 -7.91 -26.47 -37.47
N ASN A 22 -6.61 -26.30 -37.69
CA ASN A 22 -5.69 -26.84 -38.68
C ASN A 22 -5.11 -25.98 -39.84
N PRO A 23 -3.82 -26.22 -40.17
CA PRO A 23 -2.92 -25.30 -40.88
C PRO A 23 -2.64 -25.72 -42.33
N THR A 24 -2.21 -24.78 -43.19
CA THR A 24 -1.40 -25.03 -44.40
C THR A 24 -0.89 -23.67 -44.93
N PHE A 25 0.41 -23.37 -44.84
CA PHE A 25 1.42 -23.54 -45.90
C PHE A 25 1.15 -22.74 -47.19
N ILE A 26 1.81 -21.59 -47.35
CA ILE A 26 2.25 -21.07 -48.66
C ILE A 26 3.68 -20.52 -48.51
N ARG A 27 4.63 -21.21 -49.13
CA ARG A 27 5.96 -20.71 -49.56
C ARG A 27 5.78 -19.84 -50.80
N LEU A 28 6.69 -18.88 -50.99
CA LEU A 28 7.26 -18.32 -52.23
C LEU A 28 8.00 -17.03 -51.79
N THR A 29 9.26 -16.68 -52.10
CA THR A 29 10.43 -17.33 -52.71
C THR A 29 11.61 -16.36 -52.49
N ASP A 30 12.81 -16.90 -52.38
CA ASP A 30 14.10 -16.20 -52.31
C ASP A 30 14.37 -15.20 -53.45
N HIS A 31 15.02 -14.07 -53.11
CA HIS A 31 16.16 -13.56 -53.88
C HIS A 31 17.07 -12.64 -53.03
N GLN A 32 18.14 -13.24 -52.50
CA GLN A 32 19.56 -12.84 -52.67
C GLN A 32 19.97 -11.36 -52.45
N LEU A 33 20.83 -11.08 -51.46
CA LEU A 33 22.30 -10.92 -51.68
C LEU A 33 23.08 -10.50 -50.42
N HIS A 34 23.97 -11.41 -50.02
CA HIS A 34 25.33 -11.26 -49.47
C HIS A 34 25.79 -9.95 -48.77
N ARG A 35 26.36 -10.11 -47.56
CA ARG A 35 27.83 -10.13 -47.34
C ARG A 35 28.19 -10.53 -45.90
N HIS A 36 28.87 -11.68 -45.77
CA HIS A 36 29.89 -11.94 -44.74
C HIS A 36 31.26 -11.94 -45.44
N PRO A 37 32.35 -11.68 -44.70
CA PRO A 37 33.50 -12.60 -44.74
C PRO A 37 33.92 -13.03 -43.32
N LYS A 38 34.00 -14.34 -43.06
CA LYS A 38 35.21 -15.23 -43.01
C LYS A 38 36.04 -15.05 -41.72
N MET A 39 36.19 -16.01 -40.80
CA MET A 39 36.53 -17.46 -40.82
C MET A 39 38.04 -17.75 -40.93
N SER A 40 38.60 -18.37 -39.89
CA SER A 40 39.53 -19.55 -39.89
C SER A 40 40.17 -19.68 -38.48
N GLU A 41 39.79 -20.64 -37.63
CA GLU A 41 40.27 -22.04 -37.57
C GLU A 41 41.79 -22.23 -37.61
N SER A 42 42.36 -22.76 -36.51
CA SER A 42 43.27 -23.91 -36.57
C SER A 42 43.41 -24.60 -35.21
N ASN A 43 43.60 -25.91 -35.31
CA ASN A 43 43.42 -26.99 -34.35
C ASN A 43 44.52 -27.20 -33.28
N GLU A 44 44.13 -28.01 -32.29
CA GLU A 44 44.88 -29.10 -31.63
C GLU A 44 45.78 -28.90 -30.38
N ASN A 45 45.34 -29.65 -29.35
CA ASN A 45 46.09 -30.60 -28.51
C ASN A 45 46.90 -30.14 -27.26
N HIS A 46 46.31 -30.55 -26.13
CA HIS A 46 46.90 -31.33 -25.03
C HIS A 46 47.60 -30.64 -23.84
N LYS A 47 47.11 -31.09 -22.66
CA LYS A 47 47.75 -31.24 -21.34
C LYS A 47 47.60 -30.12 -20.30
N ASP A 48 46.91 -30.53 -19.23
CA ASP A 48 47.24 -30.34 -17.82
C ASP A 48 47.40 -28.91 -17.28
N PHE A 49 46.42 -28.47 -16.46
CA PHE A 49 46.68 -28.14 -15.05
C PHE A 49 45.41 -27.70 -14.30
N VAL A 50 44.99 -28.53 -13.35
CA VAL A 50 44.24 -28.11 -12.17
C VAL A 50 45.24 -28.04 -11.03
N ARG A 51 45.37 -26.89 -10.34
CA ARG A 51 46.03 -26.83 -9.03
C ARG A 51 45.18 -26.08 -8.01
N PRO A 52 45.00 -26.64 -6.80
CA PRO A 52 44.30 -26.03 -5.68
C PRO A 52 45.25 -25.28 -4.72
N LEU A 53 44.61 -24.55 -3.80
CA LEU A 53 45.19 -23.90 -2.63
C LEU A 53 46.03 -24.84 -1.76
N SER A 54 47.16 -24.34 -1.28
CA SER A 54 47.90 -24.93 -0.16
C SER A 54 48.46 -23.84 0.75
N SER A 55 47.90 -23.75 1.95
CA SER A 55 48.54 -23.23 3.17
C SER A 55 49.69 -24.12 3.61
N PRO A 56 50.69 -23.58 4.33
CA PRO A 56 51.44 -24.37 5.29
C PRO A 56 51.43 -23.75 6.70
N LEU A 57 51.00 -24.58 7.65
CA LEU A 57 51.42 -24.56 9.06
C LEU A 57 52.90 -24.97 9.15
N LEU A 58 53.66 -24.43 10.12
CA LEU A 58 54.69 -25.13 10.92
C LEU A 58 55.16 -24.19 12.08
N PRO A 59 55.74 -24.72 13.18
CA PRO A 59 55.59 -24.19 14.53
C PRO A 59 56.91 -23.80 15.25
N CYS A 60 56.71 -23.15 16.40
CA CYS A 60 57.57 -23.04 17.60
C CYS A 60 59.04 -23.49 17.50
N THR A 61 59.96 -22.54 17.66
CA THR A 61 61.23 -22.76 18.38
C THR A 61 61.46 -21.65 19.41
N ARG A 62 61.84 -22.08 20.60
CA ARG A 62 62.09 -21.27 21.80
C ARG A 62 63.59 -21.02 21.91
N ALA A 63 64.02 -19.76 21.88
CA ALA A 63 65.35 -19.36 22.29
C ALA A 63 65.23 -18.22 23.31
N LYS A 64 65.76 -18.46 24.52
CA LYS A 64 65.96 -17.45 25.57
C LYS A 64 67.33 -16.81 25.33
N SER A 65 67.43 -15.48 25.36
CA SER A 65 68.49 -14.76 26.08
C SER A 65 68.27 -13.25 26.03
N THR A 66 68.18 -12.67 27.23
CA THR A 66 68.70 -11.35 27.65
C THR A 66 68.31 -10.10 26.84
N THR A 67 67.47 -9.25 27.43
CA THR A 67 67.88 -7.90 27.87
C THR A 67 66.83 -7.32 28.82
N ASN A 68 67.29 -6.91 30.01
CA ASN A 68 66.51 -6.18 31.00
C ASN A 68 66.17 -4.78 30.46
N HIS A 69 64.89 -4.52 30.19
CA HIS A 69 64.35 -3.17 30.26
C HIS A 69 63.05 -3.19 31.05
N SER A 70 63.05 -2.40 32.11
CA SER A 70 61.93 -2.11 33.00
C SER A 70 60.69 -1.70 32.22
N CYS A 71 59.70 -2.60 32.13
CA CYS A 71 58.38 -2.27 31.62
C CYS A 71 57.57 -1.67 32.78
N GLN A 72 57.50 -0.34 32.85
CA GLN A 72 56.51 0.35 33.66
C GLN A 72 55.12 -0.01 33.09
N THR A 73 54.36 -0.81 33.83
CA THR A 73 52.93 -1.03 33.58
C THR A 73 52.18 0.27 33.82
N GLN A 74 51.99 1.06 32.76
CA GLN A 74 50.96 2.10 32.74
C GLN A 74 49.59 1.42 32.65
N ASN A 75 48.97 1.17 33.81
CA ASN A 75 47.54 0.99 33.91
C ASN A 75 46.86 2.32 33.50
N LYS A 76 46.62 2.51 32.20
CA LYS A 76 45.69 3.55 31.73
C LYS A 76 44.26 3.01 31.90
N PRO A 77 43.42 3.60 32.77
CA PRO A 77 42.00 3.26 32.79
C PRO A 77 41.40 3.66 31.44
N CYS A 78 40.70 2.75 30.78
CA CYS A 78 39.83 3.12 29.66
C CYS A 78 38.83 4.17 30.19
N PRO A 79 38.73 5.37 29.59
CA PRO A 79 37.74 6.34 30.02
C PRO A 79 36.36 5.75 29.74
N ASN A 80 35.69 5.34 30.81
CA ASN A 80 34.34 4.80 30.78
C ASN A 80 33.36 5.98 30.56
N ASN A 81 33.46 6.62 29.39
CA ASN A 81 32.67 7.78 28.99
C ASN A 81 31.30 7.34 28.44
N ARG A 82 30.65 6.37 29.09
CA ARG A 82 29.23 6.09 28.83
C ARG A 82 28.43 7.23 29.44
N LYS A 83 28.17 8.26 28.63
CA LYS A 83 27.16 9.27 28.95
C LYS A 83 25.89 8.52 29.40
N PRO A 84 25.28 8.89 30.54
CA PRO A 84 24.05 8.25 30.98
C PRO A 84 23.01 8.32 29.86
N PRO A 85 22.21 7.25 29.66
CA PRO A 85 21.18 7.25 28.62
C PRO A 85 20.30 8.48 28.79
N LYS A 86 20.13 9.26 27.72
CA LYS A 86 19.24 10.41 27.72
C LYS A 86 17.83 9.92 28.08
N THR A 87 17.33 10.32 29.24
CA THR A 87 15.95 10.04 29.64
C THR A 87 15.04 10.97 28.86
N HIS A 88 14.24 10.39 27.96
CA HIS A 88 13.26 11.12 27.20
C HIS A 88 11.96 11.23 28.02
N ASN A 89 11.30 12.39 27.95
CA ASN A 89 10.03 12.60 28.64
C ASN A 89 8.85 12.00 27.85
N LEU A 90 7.67 11.90 28.48
CA LEU A 90 6.46 11.37 27.83
C LEU A 90 6.11 12.11 26.53
N LEU A 91 6.26 13.44 26.51
CA LEU A 91 5.98 14.26 25.34
C LEU A 91 6.85 13.87 24.14
N TYR A 92 8.12 13.54 24.37
CA TYR A 92 9.01 13.04 23.32
C TYR A 92 8.48 11.76 22.67
N HIS A 93 8.00 10.81 23.49
CA HIS A 93 7.46 9.54 23.01
C HIS A 93 6.13 9.74 22.27
N LEU A 94 5.21 10.55 22.81
CA LEU A 94 3.95 10.88 22.14
C LEU A 94 4.18 11.56 20.79
N GLN A 95 5.13 12.49 20.73
CA GLN A 95 5.50 13.13 19.47
C GLN A 95 6.09 12.11 18.48
N THR A 96 6.94 11.19 18.94
CA THR A 96 7.49 10.12 18.08
C THR A 96 6.38 9.23 17.51
N ILE A 97 5.40 8.82 18.33
CA ILE A 97 4.23 8.05 17.88
C ILE A 97 3.38 8.84 16.88
N HIS A 98 3.12 10.12 17.14
CA HIS A 98 2.40 10.98 16.22
C HIS A 98 3.12 11.11 14.87
N LEU A 99 4.44 11.28 14.89
CA LEU A 99 5.24 11.42 13.67
C LEU A 99 5.15 10.18 12.79
N PHE A 100 5.09 8.95 13.32
CA PHE A 100 4.92 7.76 12.48
C PHE A 100 3.67 7.81 11.59
N THR A 101 2.57 8.38 12.09
CA THR A 101 1.25 8.34 11.40
C THR A 101 0.82 9.69 10.84
N ARG A 102 1.62 10.75 10.99
CA ARG A 102 1.25 12.14 10.66
C ARG A 102 0.67 12.31 9.25
N SER A 103 1.28 11.70 8.24
CA SER A 103 0.78 11.72 6.86
C SER A 103 -0.54 10.97 6.72
N ASP A 104 -0.63 9.84 7.41
CA ASP A 104 -1.64 8.81 7.20
C ASP A 104 -2.91 9.04 8.02
N LEU A 105 -2.87 9.97 8.97
CA LEU A 105 -4.08 10.48 9.62
C LEU A 105 -5.10 11.02 8.60
N LYS A 106 -4.64 11.70 7.55
CA LYS A 106 -5.51 12.33 6.53
C LYS A 106 -5.85 11.41 5.36
N THR A 107 -5.08 10.34 5.14
CA THR A 107 -5.27 9.43 3.99
C THR A 107 -5.90 8.11 4.39
N ILE A 108 -5.73 7.65 5.64
CA ILE A 108 -6.28 6.38 6.13
C ILE A 108 -7.28 6.61 7.26
N VAL A 109 -6.87 7.25 8.36
CA VAL A 109 -7.70 7.34 9.58
C VAL A 109 -8.96 8.14 9.32
N ALA A 110 -8.83 9.37 8.84
CA ALA A 110 -9.97 10.23 8.57
C ALA A 110 -10.89 9.66 7.46
N PRO A 111 -10.39 9.23 6.28
CA PRO A 111 -11.25 8.69 5.23
C PRO A 111 -11.96 7.39 5.61
N SER A 112 -11.30 6.48 6.34
CA SER A 112 -11.94 5.22 6.75
C SER A 112 -13.00 5.43 7.82
N THR A 113 -12.73 6.33 8.78
CA THR A 113 -13.73 6.73 9.78
C THR A 113 -14.90 7.44 9.12
N PHE A 114 -14.63 8.31 8.15
CA PHE A 114 -15.66 9.02 7.38
C PHE A 114 -16.52 8.03 6.58
N PHE A 115 -15.91 7.10 5.84
CA PHE A 115 -16.66 6.05 5.12
C PHE A 115 -17.60 5.28 6.05
N ALA A 116 -17.10 4.82 7.19
CA ALA A 116 -17.91 4.10 8.16
C ALA A 116 -19.07 4.96 8.69
N LEU A 117 -18.83 6.25 8.94
CA LEU A 117 -19.84 7.22 9.38
C LEU A 117 -20.94 7.40 8.33
N ILE A 118 -20.58 7.61 7.06
CA ILE A 118 -21.53 7.76 5.95
C ILE A 118 -22.39 6.49 5.81
N CYS A 119 -21.76 5.33 5.82
CA CYS A 119 -22.46 4.05 5.73
C CYS A 119 -23.41 3.83 6.92
N ALA A 120 -23.04 4.27 8.12
CA ALA A 120 -23.91 4.19 9.30
C ALA A 120 -25.14 5.11 9.21
N PHE A 121 -25.02 6.28 8.59
CA PHE A 121 -26.17 7.13 8.28
C PHE A 121 -27.00 6.62 7.08
N SER A 122 -26.40 5.78 6.23
CA SER A 122 -27.05 5.20 5.04
C SER A 122 -27.53 3.77 5.27
N THR A 123 -27.78 3.36 6.53
CA THR A 123 -28.12 1.95 6.83
C THR A 123 -29.37 1.43 6.13
N PRO A 124 -30.45 2.21 5.90
CA PRO A 124 -31.57 1.75 5.09
C PRO A 124 -31.19 1.55 3.63
N THR A 125 -30.48 2.52 3.03
CA THR A 125 -29.99 2.45 1.65
C THR A 125 -29.09 1.24 1.41
N LEU A 126 -28.22 0.94 2.39
CA LEU A 126 -27.30 -0.20 2.37
C LEU A 126 -27.95 -1.52 2.80
N GLN A 127 -29.27 -1.54 3.07
CA GLN A 127 -30.01 -2.73 3.53
C GLN A 127 -29.45 -3.33 4.84
N LEU A 128 -28.74 -2.54 5.63
CA LEU A 128 -28.15 -2.94 6.91
C LEU A 128 -29.19 -2.93 8.03
N SER A 129 -30.20 -2.07 7.94
CA SER A 129 -31.30 -1.94 8.89
C SER A 129 -32.56 -1.46 8.17
N HIS A 130 -33.74 -1.86 8.64
CA HIS A 130 -35.02 -1.35 8.09
C HIS A 130 -35.25 0.12 8.44
N SER A 131 -34.71 0.58 9.56
CA SER A 131 -34.84 1.95 10.05
C SER A 131 -33.48 2.61 10.25
N PRO A 132 -33.37 3.94 10.09
CA PRO A 132 -32.15 4.67 10.40
C PRO A 132 -31.70 4.44 11.85
N LEU A 133 -30.39 4.34 12.07
CA LEU A 133 -29.84 4.28 13.42
C LEU A 133 -29.92 5.66 14.09
N PRO A 134 -30.06 5.74 15.43
CA PRO A 134 -30.07 7.01 16.14
C PRO A 134 -28.78 7.80 15.91
N THR A 135 -28.88 9.07 15.52
CA THR A 135 -27.71 9.95 15.26
C THR A 135 -26.73 9.99 16.42
N LEU A 136 -27.22 10.06 17.66
CA LEU A 136 -26.37 10.09 18.84
C LEU A 136 -25.57 8.80 19.00
N HIS A 137 -26.17 7.65 18.71
CA HIS A 137 -25.46 6.36 18.72
C HIS A 137 -24.34 6.37 17.69
N ILE A 138 -24.63 6.72 16.43
CA ILE A 138 -23.62 6.80 15.36
C ILE A 138 -22.46 7.73 15.75
N VAL A 139 -22.74 8.96 16.18
CA VAL A 139 -21.71 9.95 16.51
C VAL A 139 -20.86 9.49 17.70
N SER A 140 -21.45 8.84 18.70
CA SER A 140 -20.71 8.30 19.85
C SER A 140 -19.70 7.21 19.48
N ARG A 141 -19.89 6.54 18.33
CA ARG A 141 -19.00 5.48 17.82
C ARG A 141 -17.80 6.02 17.04
N VAL A 142 -17.83 7.28 16.61
CA VAL A 142 -16.76 7.89 15.79
C VAL A 142 -15.38 7.81 16.49
N PRO A 143 -15.21 8.18 17.78
CA PRO A 143 -13.90 8.13 18.43
C PRO A 143 -13.36 6.71 18.53
N LYS A 144 -14.21 5.74 18.87
CA LYS A 144 -13.84 4.31 18.97
C LYS A 144 -13.43 3.76 17.61
N THR A 145 -14.14 4.13 16.54
CA THR A 145 -13.83 3.74 15.16
C THR A 145 -12.49 4.32 14.71
N ALA A 146 -12.28 5.63 14.89
CA ALA A 146 -11.02 6.29 14.54
C ALA A 146 -9.83 5.69 15.31
N PHE A 147 -10.04 5.38 16.60
CA PHE A 147 -9.04 4.72 17.43
C PHE A 147 -8.69 3.32 16.90
N TRP A 148 -9.68 2.50 16.55
CA TRP A 148 -9.43 1.18 15.96
C TRP A 148 -8.62 1.27 14.66
N VAL A 149 -8.98 2.19 13.75
CA VAL A 149 -8.25 2.40 12.49
C VAL A 149 -6.80 2.82 12.79
N TRP A 150 -6.60 3.77 13.70
CA TRP A 150 -5.28 4.26 14.06
C TRP A 150 -4.41 3.20 14.72
N CYS A 151 -4.98 2.37 15.61
CA CYS A 151 -4.26 1.27 16.25
C CYS A 151 -3.76 0.22 15.25
N ASN A 152 -4.55 -0.07 14.21
CA ASN A 152 -4.14 -0.99 13.15
C ASN A 152 -3.13 -0.35 12.17
N LEU A 153 -3.24 0.96 11.92
CA LEU A 153 -2.33 1.70 11.06
C LEU A 153 -0.94 1.89 11.66
N LEU A 154 -0.84 2.18 12.96
CA LEU A 154 0.42 2.54 13.61
C LEU A 154 1.53 1.49 13.45
N PRO A 155 1.35 0.18 13.74
CA PRO A 155 2.40 -0.80 13.54
C PRO A 155 2.76 -0.95 12.06
N PHE A 156 1.79 -0.90 11.15
CA PHE A 156 2.06 -0.91 9.70
C PHE A 156 2.90 0.29 9.25
N ALA A 157 2.62 1.49 9.79
CA ALA A 157 3.38 2.69 9.48
C ALA A 157 4.83 2.61 9.98
N ILE A 158 5.06 2.01 11.15
CA ILE A 158 6.41 1.74 11.67
C ILE A 158 7.13 0.74 10.75
N ASP A 159 6.46 -0.34 10.36
CA ASP A 159 7.02 -1.38 9.50
C ASP A 159 7.46 -0.85 8.13
N ASN A 160 6.61 -0.03 7.50
CA ASN A 160 6.92 0.62 6.23
C ASN A 160 8.12 1.59 6.33
N GLN A 161 8.35 2.19 7.50
CA GLN A 161 9.40 3.20 7.70
C GLN A 161 10.74 2.61 8.17
N ARG A 162 10.76 1.43 8.80
CA ARG A 162 11.94 0.95 9.56
C ARG A 162 13.10 0.40 8.74
N GLN A 163 12.86 0.00 7.50
CA GLN A 163 13.90 -0.62 6.69
C GLN A 163 14.97 0.42 6.31
N PRO A 164 16.26 0.05 6.20
CA PRO A 164 17.31 0.99 5.84
C PRO A 164 17.04 1.75 4.53
N SER A 165 16.50 1.07 3.52
CA SER A 165 16.09 1.68 2.26
C SER A 165 14.93 2.68 2.43
N SER A 166 13.94 2.36 3.28
CA SER A 166 12.87 3.30 3.66
C SER A 166 13.41 4.55 4.33
N ILE A 167 14.44 4.42 5.17
CA ILE A 167 15.03 5.56 5.88
C ILE A 167 15.75 6.50 4.90
N GLU A 168 16.50 5.97 3.93
CA GLU A 168 17.14 6.79 2.89
C GLU A 168 16.11 7.49 1.99
N GLU A 169 15.05 6.78 1.57
CA GLU A 169 13.90 7.35 0.87
C GLU A 169 13.28 8.52 1.67
N ASP A 170 13.02 8.29 2.95
CA ASP A 170 12.35 9.26 3.81
C ASP A 170 13.24 10.46 4.17
N LYS A 171 14.57 10.35 4.17
CA LYS A 171 15.44 11.53 4.30
C LYS A 171 15.17 12.58 3.23
N LEU A 172 14.76 12.16 2.03
CA LEU A 172 14.42 13.06 0.94
C LEU A 172 12.93 13.40 0.89
N ASN A 173 12.06 12.43 1.15
CA ASN A 173 10.62 12.62 1.04
C ASN A 173 9.99 13.27 2.27
N LYS A 174 10.39 12.80 3.45
CA LYS A 174 9.72 13.01 4.74
C LYS A 174 10.77 13.05 5.88
N PRO A 175 11.76 13.98 5.86
CA PRO A 175 12.88 14.01 6.81
C PRO A 175 12.46 14.20 8.27
N TRP A 176 11.23 14.68 8.50
CA TRP A 176 10.63 14.80 9.82
C TRP A 176 10.25 13.44 10.46
N ARG A 177 10.27 12.32 9.71
CA ARG A 177 9.88 11.00 10.23
C ARG A 177 10.79 10.54 11.37
N PRO A 178 10.32 9.68 12.28
CA PRO A 178 11.07 9.33 13.49
C PRO A 178 12.49 8.81 13.26
N MET A 179 12.69 7.94 12.27
CA MET A 179 14.02 7.33 12.02
C MET A 179 14.96 8.24 11.22
N PRO A 180 14.52 8.91 10.13
CA PRO A 180 15.35 9.92 9.46
C PRO A 180 15.79 11.06 10.39
N SER A 181 14.93 11.47 11.33
CA SER A 181 15.24 12.48 12.35
C SER A 181 15.95 11.94 13.60
N ALA A 182 16.39 10.67 13.56
CA ALA A 182 17.12 9.99 14.63
C ALA A 182 16.43 10.01 16.01
N ARG A 183 15.09 10.04 16.04
CA ARG A 183 14.31 10.02 17.29
C ARG A 183 14.19 8.63 17.92
N ILE A 184 14.29 7.58 17.10
CA ILE A 184 14.18 6.19 17.50
C ILE A 184 15.08 5.33 16.61
N SER A 185 15.75 4.33 17.18
CA SER A 185 16.55 3.39 16.39
C SER A 185 15.70 2.34 15.70
N ILE A 186 16.23 1.69 14.66
CA ILE A 186 15.55 0.59 13.96
C ILE A 186 15.15 -0.51 14.95
N LEU A 187 16.05 -0.91 15.85
CA LEU A 187 15.79 -1.96 16.84
C LEU A 187 14.63 -1.59 17.78
N GLN A 188 14.61 -0.35 18.27
CA GLN A 188 13.52 0.14 19.12
C GLN A 188 12.20 0.19 18.37
N ALA A 189 12.22 0.64 17.11
CA ALA A 189 11.04 0.69 16.25
C ALA A 189 10.49 -0.73 15.98
N THR A 190 11.35 -1.71 15.73
CA THR A 190 10.96 -3.12 15.55
C THR A 190 10.28 -3.68 16.80
N HIS A 191 10.86 -3.50 17.99
CA HIS A 191 10.22 -3.97 19.22
C HIS A 191 8.86 -3.31 19.45
N LEU A 192 8.79 -1.99 19.25
CA LEU A 192 7.55 -1.24 19.38
C LEU A 192 6.48 -1.75 18.40
N MET A 193 6.86 -1.97 17.14
CA MET A 193 5.97 -2.50 16.10
C MET A 193 5.37 -3.86 16.48
N VAL A 194 6.19 -4.81 16.95
CA VAL A 194 5.72 -6.16 17.34
C VAL A 194 4.71 -6.07 18.50
N VAL A 195 5.02 -5.27 19.53
CA VAL A 195 4.10 -5.03 20.64
C VAL A 195 2.80 -4.39 20.16
N LEU A 196 2.88 -3.42 19.25
CA LEU A 196 1.71 -2.73 18.72
C LEU A 196 0.84 -3.60 17.83
N TYR A 197 1.41 -4.56 17.09
CA TYR A 197 0.60 -5.55 16.36
C TYR A 197 -0.19 -6.44 17.34
N ALA A 198 0.47 -6.98 18.38
CA ALA A 198 -0.23 -7.76 19.41
C ALA A 198 -1.34 -6.94 20.10
N LEU A 199 -1.06 -5.67 20.39
CA LEU A 199 -2.03 -4.75 20.95
C LEU A 199 -3.18 -4.45 19.99
N ALA A 200 -2.91 -4.22 18.71
CA ALA A 200 -3.94 -3.96 17.69
C ALA A 200 -4.91 -5.14 17.56
N PHE A 201 -4.41 -6.37 17.58
CA PHE A 201 -5.24 -7.57 17.59
C PHE A 201 -6.10 -7.65 18.86
N THR A 202 -5.50 -7.45 20.02
CA THR A 202 -6.21 -7.45 21.32
C THR A 202 -7.28 -6.36 21.38
N ILE A 203 -6.99 -5.17 20.88
CA ILE A 203 -7.97 -4.08 20.80
C ILE A 203 -9.11 -4.46 19.85
N SER A 204 -8.82 -5.06 18.70
CA SER A 204 -9.83 -5.49 17.74
C SER A 204 -10.79 -6.53 18.33
N THR A 205 -10.28 -7.47 19.15
CA THR A 205 -11.13 -8.46 19.84
C THR A 205 -11.97 -7.82 20.95
N VAL A 206 -11.39 -6.92 21.75
CA VAL A 206 -12.09 -6.24 22.86
C VAL A 206 -13.15 -5.25 22.38
N ILE A 207 -12.90 -4.55 21.27
CA ILE A 207 -13.86 -3.61 20.66
C ILE A 207 -15.00 -4.34 19.93
N THR A 208 -14.94 -5.68 19.82
CA THR A 208 -15.93 -6.54 19.17
C THR A 208 -16.17 -6.17 17.70
N GLY A 209 -15.08 -5.91 16.96
CA GLY A 209 -15.13 -5.61 15.53
C GLY A 209 -13.74 -5.45 14.91
N GLY A 210 -13.60 -5.81 13.65
CA GLY A 210 -12.39 -5.60 12.87
C GLY A 210 -11.30 -6.67 13.05
N SER A 211 -11.52 -7.75 13.81
CA SER A 211 -10.47 -8.75 14.08
C SER A 211 -9.98 -9.46 12.82
N ALA A 212 -10.88 -9.82 11.90
CA ALA A 212 -10.50 -10.47 10.64
C ALA A 212 -9.67 -9.51 9.75
N GLN A 213 -10.09 -8.24 9.69
CA GLN A 213 -9.42 -7.17 8.97
C GLN A 213 -8.06 -6.86 9.58
N CYS A 214 -7.94 -6.89 10.91
CA CYS A 214 -6.67 -6.74 11.64
C CYS A 214 -5.67 -7.82 11.23
N VAL A 215 -6.08 -9.10 11.25
CA VAL A 215 -5.23 -10.22 10.81
C VAL A 215 -4.86 -10.09 9.33
N MET A 216 -5.81 -9.72 8.47
CA MET A 216 -5.55 -9.49 7.05
C MET A 216 -4.55 -8.33 6.84
N LEU A 217 -4.70 -7.23 7.59
CA LEU A 217 -3.76 -6.10 7.55
C LEU A 217 -2.36 -6.49 8.00
N MET A 218 -2.22 -7.37 9.00
CA MET A 218 -0.91 -7.92 9.38
C MET A 218 -0.29 -8.73 8.24
N GLY A 219 -1.07 -9.62 7.62
CA GLY A 219 -0.60 -10.42 6.49
C GLY A 219 -0.23 -9.57 5.27
N LEU A 220 -1.06 -8.59 4.92
CA LEU A 220 -0.80 -7.63 3.84
C LEU A 220 0.41 -6.75 4.16
N GLY A 221 0.58 -6.30 5.40
CA GLY A 221 1.74 -5.53 5.84
C GLY A 221 3.03 -6.33 5.76
N TYR A 222 2.98 -7.60 6.17
CA TYR A 222 4.10 -8.51 6.02
C TYR A 222 4.45 -8.74 4.54
N TRP A 223 3.46 -8.96 3.68
CA TRP A 223 3.69 -9.10 2.23
C TRP A 223 4.26 -7.80 1.61
N TYR A 224 3.69 -6.66 2.00
CA TYR A 224 4.11 -5.33 1.53
C TYR A 224 5.58 -5.07 1.85
N ASN A 225 6.01 -5.32 3.10
CA ASN A 225 7.33 -4.93 3.60
C ASN A 225 8.38 -6.06 3.51
N GLU A 226 8.08 -7.25 4.01
CA GLU A 226 9.08 -8.32 4.20
C GLU A 226 9.26 -9.18 2.96
N PHE A 227 8.19 -9.41 2.19
CA PHE A 227 8.27 -10.08 0.89
C PHE A 227 8.41 -9.12 -0.28
N HIS A 228 8.66 -7.83 -0.02
CA HIS A 228 8.88 -6.80 -1.04
C HIS A 228 7.76 -6.69 -2.09
N GLY A 229 6.52 -7.06 -1.73
CA GLY A 229 5.37 -7.02 -2.64
C GLY A 229 5.09 -5.61 -3.16
N ALA A 230 5.45 -4.58 -2.39
CA ALA A 230 5.29 -3.18 -2.76
C ALA A 230 6.43 -2.59 -3.60
N ASP A 231 7.55 -3.31 -3.74
CA ASP A 231 8.77 -2.79 -4.36
C ASP A 231 8.99 -3.35 -5.78
N ARG A 232 8.50 -4.56 -6.08
CA ARG A 232 8.89 -5.32 -7.29
C ARG A 232 7.87 -5.33 -8.42
N ASP A 233 6.63 -4.93 -8.19
CA ASP A 233 5.58 -4.92 -9.20
C ASP A 233 4.53 -3.85 -8.86
N CYS A 234 4.27 -2.94 -9.80
CA CYS A 234 3.34 -1.82 -9.60
C CYS A 234 1.88 -2.28 -9.47
N VAL A 235 1.50 -3.37 -10.14
CA VAL A 235 0.17 -3.97 -10.06
C VAL A 235 -0.01 -4.67 -8.72
N VAL A 236 1.00 -5.44 -8.27
CA VAL A 236 0.96 -6.09 -6.95
C VAL A 236 0.90 -5.05 -5.83
N ARG A 237 1.71 -3.98 -5.92
CA ARG A 237 1.66 -2.85 -4.98
C ARG A 237 0.25 -2.25 -4.92
N ASN A 238 -0.35 -1.95 -6.07
CA ASN A 238 -1.70 -1.39 -6.12
C ASN A 238 -2.75 -2.36 -5.58
N PHE A 239 -2.60 -3.67 -5.84
CA PHE A 239 -3.46 -4.71 -5.31
C PHE A 239 -3.39 -4.79 -3.78
N ILE A 240 -2.18 -4.86 -3.21
CA ILE A 240 -1.98 -4.89 -1.76
C ILE A 240 -2.57 -3.62 -1.12
N ASN A 241 -2.34 -2.45 -1.73
CA ASN A 241 -2.94 -1.20 -1.26
C ASN A 241 -4.47 -1.26 -1.30
N ALA A 242 -5.08 -1.71 -2.41
CA ALA A 242 -6.53 -1.85 -2.52
C ALA A 242 -7.12 -2.79 -1.46
N CYS A 243 -6.49 -3.94 -1.23
CA CYS A 243 -6.87 -4.86 -0.16
C CYS A 243 -6.74 -4.20 1.22
N GLY A 244 -5.64 -3.49 1.48
CA GLY A 244 -5.39 -2.79 2.74
C GLY A 244 -6.43 -1.69 3.02
N TYR A 245 -6.71 -0.82 2.04
CA TYR A 245 -7.78 0.16 2.14
C TYR A 245 -9.13 -0.51 2.42
N THR A 246 -9.47 -1.56 1.66
CA THR A 246 -10.74 -2.28 1.86
C THR A 246 -10.83 -2.89 3.27
N CYS A 247 -9.73 -3.39 3.83
CA CYS A 247 -9.68 -3.87 5.23
C CYS A 247 -9.91 -2.73 6.23
N PHE A 248 -9.27 -1.56 6.03
CA PHE A 248 -9.52 -0.40 6.90
C PHE A 248 -10.97 0.09 6.81
N LEU A 249 -11.55 0.17 5.60
CA LEU A 249 -12.93 0.59 5.38
C LEU A 249 -13.94 -0.37 6.02
N SER A 250 -13.82 -1.67 5.72
CA SER A 250 -14.73 -2.68 6.23
C SER A 250 -14.59 -2.89 7.75
N GLY A 251 -13.38 -2.87 8.29
CA GLY A 251 -13.16 -2.97 9.74
C GLY A 251 -13.65 -1.73 10.49
N ALA A 252 -13.45 -0.53 9.95
CA ALA A 252 -14.05 0.68 10.50
C ALA A 252 -15.58 0.59 10.49
N LEU A 253 -16.18 0.03 9.43
CA LEU A 253 -17.62 -0.17 9.34
C LEU A 253 -18.14 -1.18 10.38
N GLU A 254 -17.43 -2.29 10.62
CA GLU A 254 -17.80 -3.23 11.70
C GLU A 254 -17.81 -2.55 13.07
N VAL A 255 -16.77 -1.78 13.39
CA VAL A 255 -16.64 -1.09 14.68
C VAL A 255 -17.72 -0.01 14.85
N MET A 256 -18.05 0.69 13.76
CA MET A 256 -19.10 1.71 13.74
C MET A 256 -20.49 1.10 13.97
N LEU A 257 -20.79 -0.03 13.32
CA LEU A 257 -22.11 -0.67 13.34
C LEU A 257 -22.28 -1.71 14.46
N GLU A 258 -21.20 -2.10 15.14
CA GLU A 258 -21.21 -3.18 16.15
C GLU A 258 -21.71 -4.50 15.58
N ARG A 259 -21.37 -4.74 14.31
CA ARG A 259 -21.87 -5.87 13.54
C ARG A 259 -20.75 -6.44 12.70
N SER A 260 -20.61 -7.75 12.74
CA SER A 260 -19.60 -8.46 11.94
C SER A 260 -19.90 -8.33 10.44
N VAL A 261 -18.84 -8.22 9.63
CA VAL A 261 -18.93 -8.16 8.17
C VAL A 261 -19.69 -9.37 7.61
N PHE A 262 -19.56 -10.55 8.21
CA PHE A 262 -20.27 -11.76 7.78
C PHE A 262 -21.79 -11.65 7.84
N ALA A 263 -22.32 -10.69 8.59
CA ALA A 263 -23.75 -10.41 8.65
C ALA A 263 -24.20 -9.28 7.71
N PHE A 264 -23.29 -8.67 6.94
CA PHE A 264 -23.65 -7.59 6.00
C PHE A 264 -24.38 -8.14 4.77
N PRO A 265 -25.30 -7.36 4.19
CA PRO A 265 -25.95 -7.71 2.94
C PRO A 265 -24.96 -7.66 1.76
N VAL A 266 -25.27 -8.39 0.68
CA VAL A 266 -24.45 -8.47 -0.54
C VAL A 266 -24.10 -7.09 -1.10
N LEU A 267 -25.04 -6.14 -1.05
CA LEU A 267 -24.84 -4.77 -1.53
C LEU A 267 -23.63 -4.06 -0.88
N VAL A 268 -23.36 -4.33 0.40
CA VAL A 268 -22.19 -3.75 1.10
C VAL A 268 -20.89 -4.33 0.55
N TYR A 269 -20.87 -5.63 0.24
CA TYR A 269 -19.71 -6.28 -0.37
C TYR A 269 -19.48 -5.79 -1.80
N GLU A 270 -20.54 -5.63 -2.60
CA GLU A 270 -20.47 -5.06 -3.94
C GLU A 270 -19.90 -3.64 -3.90
N TRP A 271 -20.37 -2.82 -2.94
CA TRP A 271 -19.86 -1.46 -2.78
C TRP A 271 -18.40 -1.43 -2.35
N LEU A 272 -18.00 -2.24 -1.36
CA LEU A 272 -16.61 -2.37 -0.95
C LEU A 272 -15.72 -2.87 -2.10
N PHE A 273 -16.22 -3.77 -2.94
CA PHE A 273 -15.52 -4.26 -4.12
C PHE A 273 -15.32 -3.15 -5.16
N VAL A 274 -16.37 -2.36 -5.47
CA VAL A 274 -16.25 -1.18 -6.34
C VAL A 274 -15.21 -0.20 -5.80
N ILE A 275 -15.25 0.12 -4.50
CA ILE A 275 -14.24 0.97 -3.87
C ILE A 275 -12.83 0.36 -3.95
N GLY A 276 -12.70 -0.96 -3.77
CA GLY A 276 -11.46 -1.68 -3.97
C GLY A 276 -10.90 -1.50 -5.37
N LEU A 277 -11.74 -1.58 -6.41
CA LEU A 277 -11.35 -1.35 -7.80
C LEU A 277 -10.98 0.12 -8.09
N VAL A 278 -11.70 1.07 -7.48
CA VAL A 278 -11.32 2.49 -7.51
C VAL A 278 -9.90 2.64 -6.98
N VAL A 279 -9.63 2.20 -5.74
CA VAL A 279 -8.30 2.30 -5.13
C VAL A 279 -7.26 1.56 -5.98
N PHE A 280 -7.51 0.32 -6.39
CA PHE A 280 -6.57 -0.46 -7.21
C PHE A 280 -6.12 0.28 -8.47
N SER A 281 -7.05 0.93 -9.15
CA SER A 281 -6.77 1.60 -10.43
C SER A 281 -6.28 3.04 -10.29
N THR A 282 -6.39 3.68 -9.11
CA THR A 282 -6.01 5.10 -8.93
C THR A 282 -5.04 5.36 -7.77
N VAL A 283 -4.69 4.37 -6.95
CA VAL A 283 -3.86 4.59 -5.74
C VAL A 283 -2.45 5.11 -6.05
N HIS A 284 -1.93 4.83 -7.25
CA HIS A 284 -0.63 5.38 -7.70
C HIS A 284 -0.63 6.90 -7.85
N ALA A 285 -1.78 7.58 -7.72
CA ALA A 285 -1.85 9.03 -7.55
C ALA A 285 -1.01 9.53 -6.35
N GLN A 286 -0.83 8.71 -5.31
CA GLN A 286 0.02 9.05 -4.17
C GLN A 286 1.52 9.04 -4.51
N ASP A 287 1.92 8.20 -5.49
CA ASP A 287 3.32 7.96 -5.83
C ASP A 287 3.88 9.09 -6.73
N MET A 288 3.01 9.87 -7.38
CA MET A 288 3.41 10.96 -8.29
C MET A 288 4.35 11.99 -7.63
N GLY A 289 4.11 12.34 -6.37
CA GLY A 289 4.92 13.31 -5.63
C GLY A 289 6.15 12.73 -4.94
N ASP A 290 6.32 11.41 -4.96
CA ASP A 290 7.35 10.66 -4.25
C ASP A 290 8.31 9.89 -5.20
N GLN A 291 8.18 10.08 -6.53
CA GLN A 291 8.95 9.43 -7.61
C GLN A 291 10.48 9.38 -7.37
N GLU A 292 11.08 10.49 -6.95
CA GLU A 292 12.53 10.57 -6.71
C GLU A 292 12.98 9.61 -5.58
N GLY A 293 12.24 9.61 -4.46
CA GLY A 293 12.52 8.70 -3.35
C GLY A 293 12.21 7.25 -3.69
N ASP A 294 11.13 7.00 -4.42
CA ASP A 294 10.80 5.66 -4.91
C ASP A 294 11.90 5.12 -5.85
N GLY A 295 12.46 5.98 -6.71
CA GLY A 295 13.57 5.64 -7.60
C GLY A 295 14.83 5.27 -6.83
N LEU A 296 15.18 6.01 -5.78
CA LEU A 296 16.33 5.72 -4.93
C LEU A 296 16.18 4.42 -4.12
N ARG A 297 14.95 4.09 -3.72
CA ARG A 297 14.62 2.80 -3.10
C ARG A 297 14.61 1.65 -4.11
N GLY A 298 14.54 1.94 -5.41
CA GLY A 298 14.40 0.94 -6.46
C GLY A 298 12.99 0.36 -6.56
N ARG A 299 11.96 1.13 -6.19
CA ARG A 299 10.56 0.72 -6.28
C ARG A 299 10.04 0.77 -7.71
N TRP A 300 9.21 -0.22 -8.04
CA TRP A 300 8.50 -0.27 -9.30
C TRP A 300 7.11 0.35 -9.10
N THR A 301 7.03 1.68 -9.03
CA THR A 301 5.76 2.40 -9.00
C THR A 301 5.27 2.70 -10.41
N VAL A 302 3.97 2.89 -10.61
CA VAL A 302 3.38 3.20 -11.93
C VAL A 302 4.09 4.37 -12.63
N PRO A 303 4.37 5.52 -11.99
CA PRO A 303 5.10 6.60 -12.66
C PRO A 303 6.53 6.25 -13.08
N LEU A 304 7.19 5.30 -12.40
CA LEU A 304 8.54 4.85 -12.77
C LEU A 304 8.53 3.75 -13.84
N VAL A 305 7.52 2.87 -13.84
CA VAL A 305 7.41 1.75 -14.79
C VAL A 305 6.77 2.18 -16.11
N VAL A 306 5.64 2.89 -16.04
CA VAL A 306 4.87 3.34 -17.21
C VAL A 306 5.34 4.72 -17.70
N GLY A 307 6.05 5.46 -16.84
CA GLY A 307 6.49 6.82 -17.08
C GLY A 307 5.51 7.88 -16.54
N ASP A 308 6.05 9.04 -16.16
CA ASP A 308 5.30 10.15 -15.55
C ASP A 308 4.06 10.56 -16.35
N VAL A 309 4.21 10.69 -17.68
CA VAL A 309 3.10 11.10 -18.57
C VAL A 309 2.00 10.03 -18.60
N GLY A 310 2.36 8.77 -18.78
CA GLY A 310 1.40 7.66 -18.83
C GLY A 310 0.66 7.49 -17.51
N ALA A 311 1.35 7.63 -16.38
CA ALA A 311 0.75 7.58 -15.05
C ALA A 311 -0.26 8.72 -14.82
N ARG A 312 0.01 9.94 -15.28
CA ARG A 312 -0.94 11.07 -15.15
C ARG A 312 -2.21 10.85 -15.98
N TYR A 313 -2.06 10.39 -17.22
CA TYR A 313 -3.22 10.07 -18.06
C TYR A 313 -4.04 8.91 -17.51
N SER A 314 -3.40 7.88 -16.94
CA SER A 314 -4.13 6.79 -16.31
C SER A 314 -4.92 7.25 -15.09
N ILE A 315 -4.35 8.09 -14.21
CA ILE A 315 -5.07 8.69 -13.07
C ILE A 315 -6.28 9.47 -13.58
N ALA A 316 -6.08 10.40 -14.54
CA ALA A 316 -7.16 11.23 -15.06
C ALA A 316 -8.28 10.39 -15.69
N GLY A 317 -7.92 9.39 -16.51
CA GLY A 317 -8.87 8.50 -17.16
C GLY A 317 -9.68 7.67 -16.16
N PHE A 318 -9.02 6.97 -15.24
CA PHE A 318 -9.72 6.15 -14.24
C PHE A 318 -10.59 6.97 -13.30
N VAL A 319 -10.11 8.14 -12.85
CA VAL A 319 -10.92 9.04 -11.99
C VAL A 319 -12.20 9.46 -12.70
N LEU A 320 -12.15 9.82 -13.98
CA LEU A 320 -13.35 10.17 -14.76
C LEU A 320 -14.29 8.98 -14.96
N VAL A 321 -13.75 7.80 -15.27
CA VAL A 321 -14.54 6.57 -15.40
C VAL A 321 -15.28 6.27 -14.09
N TRP A 322 -14.57 6.26 -12.96
CA TRP A 322 -15.17 6.00 -11.66
C TRP A 322 -16.12 7.09 -11.19
N SER A 323 -15.90 8.35 -11.60
CA SER A 323 -16.84 9.44 -11.34
C SER A 323 -18.22 9.17 -11.95
N CYS A 324 -18.28 8.48 -13.10
CA CYS A 324 -19.52 8.05 -13.72
C CYS A 324 -20.03 6.72 -13.14
N VAL A 325 -19.17 5.70 -13.09
CA VAL A 325 -19.54 4.34 -12.67
C VAL A 325 -20.08 4.31 -11.24
N CYS A 326 -19.46 5.01 -10.29
CA CYS A 326 -19.92 5.02 -8.91
C CYS A 326 -21.29 5.70 -8.74
N VAL A 327 -21.56 6.76 -9.51
CA VAL A 327 -22.87 7.42 -9.51
C VAL A 327 -23.94 6.52 -10.13
N GLY A 328 -23.60 5.83 -11.22
CA GLY A 328 -24.46 4.83 -11.86
C GLY A 328 -24.77 3.63 -10.97
N PHE A 329 -23.78 3.12 -10.22
CA PHE A 329 -23.96 2.04 -9.25
C PHE A 329 -25.03 2.37 -8.20
N TRP A 330 -25.05 3.62 -7.73
CA TRP A 330 -26.04 4.08 -6.76
C TRP A 330 -27.37 4.55 -7.41
N GLU A 331 -27.46 4.56 -8.74
CA GLU A 331 -28.63 5.02 -9.52
C GLU A 331 -29.03 6.46 -9.17
N LEU A 332 -28.04 7.33 -8.97
CA LEU A 332 -28.28 8.70 -8.51
C LEU A 332 -28.74 9.64 -9.63
N HIS A 333 -29.35 10.75 -9.24
CA HIS A 333 -29.80 11.80 -10.15
C HIS A 333 -28.64 12.47 -10.91
N VAL A 334 -28.95 13.10 -12.05
CA VAL A 334 -27.96 13.77 -12.92
C VAL A 334 -27.14 14.84 -12.18
N TYR A 335 -27.69 15.45 -11.13
CA TYR A 335 -26.96 16.42 -10.31
C TYR A 335 -25.73 15.79 -9.63
N SER A 336 -25.87 14.57 -9.09
CA SER A 336 -24.76 13.83 -8.50
C SER A 336 -23.70 13.49 -9.52
N LEU A 337 -24.10 13.17 -10.76
CA LEU A 337 -23.18 12.94 -11.87
C LEU A 337 -22.39 14.21 -12.21
N VAL A 338 -23.06 15.36 -12.33
CA VAL A 338 -22.39 16.64 -12.63
C VAL A 338 -21.37 16.99 -11.55
N VAL A 339 -21.72 16.84 -10.27
CA VAL A 339 -20.79 17.10 -9.16
C VAL A 339 -19.61 16.13 -9.19
N SER A 340 -19.88 14.83 -9.35
CA SER A 340 -18.86 13.78 -9.43
C SER A 340 -17.86 14.02 -10.58
N MET A 341 -18.38 14.25 -11.79
CA MET A 341 -17.58 14.51 -12.99
C MET A 341 -16.81 15.82 -12.88
N SER A 342 -17.37 16.86 -12.26
CA SER A 342 -16.66 18.13 -12.03
C SER A 342 -15.47 17.92 -11.11
N LEU A 343 -15.67 17.23 -9.97
CA LEU A 343 -14.57 16.92 -9.05
C LEU A 343 -13.51 16.04 -9.71
N GLY A 344 -13.92 15.01 -10.46
CA GLY A 344 -13.01 14.15 -11.21
C GLY A 344 -12.23 14.89 -12.30
N GLY A 345 -12.90 15.83 -13.00
CA GLY A 345 -12.29 16.71 -13.99
C GLY A 345 -11.21 17.61 -13.37
N VAL A 346 -11.48 18.20 -12.20
CA VAL A 346 -10.49 18.99 -11.48
C VAL A 346 -9.27 18.14 -11.09
N VAL A 347 -9.47 16.90 -10.63
CA VAL A 347 -8.35 15.98 -10.34
C VAL A 347 -7.51 15.71 -11.60
N GLY A 348 -8.17 15.41 -12.72
CA GLY A 348 -7.50 15.17 -14.00
C GLY A 348 -6.70 16.39 -14.49
N GLU A 349 -7.33 17.58 -14.50
CA GLU A 349 -6.68 18.85 -14.86
C GLU A 349 -5.44 19.10 -14.00
N ARG A 350 -5.56 18.89 -12.69
CA ARG A 350 -4.46 19.11 -11.74
C ARG A 350 -3.25 18.22 -12.04
N PHE A 351 -3.47 16.91 -12.21
CA PHE A 351 -2.38 15.98 -12.51
C PHE A 351 -1.77 16.21 -13.89
N LEU A 352 -2.55 16.61 -14.89
CA LEU A 352 -2.04 16.85 -16.25
C LEU A 352 -1.30 18.20 -16.37
N GLY A 353 -1.81 19.23 -15.71
CA GLY A 353 -1.32 20.61 -15.81
C GLY A 353 -0.20 20.99 -14.85
N TYR A 354 -0.09 20.35 -13.67
CA TYR A 354 0.83 20.78 -12.61
C TYR A 354 1.85 19.71 -12.24
N ARG A 355 2.89 19.59 -13.07
CA ARG A 355 3.90 18.52 -13.01
C ARG A 355 5.09 18.81 -12.10
N THR A 356 4.88 19.58 -11.04
CA THR A 356 5.92 19.82 -10.03
C THR A 356 5.64 18.94 -8.83
N ARG A 357 6.67 18.57 -8.07
CA ARG A 357 6.52 17.78 -6.82
C ARG A 357 5.54 18.41 -5.82
N VAL A 358 5.55 19.75 -5.73
CA VAL A 358 4.59 20.49 -4.89
C VAL A 358 3.18 20.40 -5.49
N GLY A 359 3.07 20.56 -6.82
CA GLY A 359 1.83 20.37 -7.57
C GLY A 359 1.22 18.99 -7.36
N ASP A 360 2.01 17.93 -7.41
CA ASP A 360 1.56 16.55 -7.20
C ASP A 360 1.06 16.33 -5.77
N ARG A 361 1.75 16.90 -4.76
CA ARG A 361 1.28 16.85 -3.36
C ARG A 361 -0.03 17.58 -3.12
N VAL A 362 -0.31 18.64 -3.89
CA VAL A 362 -1.61 19.34 -3.84
C VAL A 362 -2.66 18.52 -4.61
N SER A 363 -2.32 18.02 -5.80
CA SER A 363 -3.19 17.19 -6.64
C SER A 363 -3.65 15.93 -5.89
N PHE A 364 -2.76 15.29 -5.14
CA PHE A 364 -3.11 14.16 -4.29
C PHE A 364 -4.11 14.51 -3.18
N ARG A 365 -4.06 15.73 -2.60
CA ARG A 365 -5.08 16.16 -1.63
C ARG A 365 -6.45 16.36 -2.30
N VAL A 366 -6.46 16.94 -3.50
CA VAL A 366 -7.71 17.10 -4.29
C VAL A 366 -8.28 15.72 -4.67
N TYR A 367 -7.42 14.77 -5.05
CA TYR A 367 -7.81 13.38 -5.25
C TYR A 367 -8.46 12.77 -4.00
N ASN A 368 -7.91 13.00 -2.80
CA ASN A 368 -8.52 12.52 -1.55
C ASN A 368 -9.89 13.18 -1.27
N VAL A 369 -10.10 14.43 -1.67
CA VAL A 369 -11.43 15.08 -1.62
C VAL A 369 -12.41 14.39 -2.56
N TRP A 370 -11.98 14.04 -3.78
CA TRP A 370 -12.78 13.27 -4.71
C TRP A 370 -13.13 11.88 -4.15
N VAL A 371 -12.16 11.14 -3.59
CA VAL A 371 -12.42 9.84 -2.93
C VAL A 371 -13.43 9.99 -1.79
N ALA A 372 -13.30 11.03 -0.95
CA ALA A 372 -14.27 11.29 0.12
C ALA A 372 -15.68 11.57 -0.44
N PHE A 373 -15.79 12.29 -1.55
CA PHE A 373 -17.06 12.46 -2.24
C PHE A 373 -17.64 11.12 -2.73
N ILE A 374 -16.82 10.27 -3.37
CA ILE A 374 -17.23 8.92 -3.80
C ILE A 374 -17.72 8.09 -2.61
N PHE A 375 -17.05 8.16 -1.46
CA PHE A 375 -17.50 7.48 -0.24
C PHE A 375 -18.85 7.98 0.25
N SER A 376 -19.19 9.25 0.00
CA SER A 376 -20.45 9.86 0.45
C SER A 376 -21.69 9.45 -0.35
N LEU A 377 -21.52 8.89 -1.55
CA LEU A 377 -22.60 8.60 -2.50
C LEU A 377 -23.80 7.81 -1.94
N PRO A 378 -23.66 6.84 -1.02
CA PRO A 378 -24.81 6.16 -0.44
C PRO A 378 -25.83 7.11 0.24
N LEU A 379 -25.38 8.26 0.76
CA LEU A 379 -26.28 9.26 1.38
C LEU A 379 -27.10 10.06 0.36
N TRP A 380 -26.67 10.09 -0.89
CA TRP A 380 -27.31 10.86 -1.95
C TRP A 380 -28.43 10.06 -2.62
N LYS A 381 -28.56 8.77 -2.31
CA LYS A 381 -29.68 7.95 -2.75
C LYS A 381 -30.89 8.31 -1.87
N THR A 382 -31.82 9.04 -2.46
CA THR A 382 -33.06 9.53 -1.84
C THR A 382 -34.28 8.92 -2.49
#